data_AF-A0A960K7T1-F1
#
_entry.id   AF-A0A960K7T1-F1
#
_cell.length_a   1.000
_cell.length_b   1.000
_cell.length_c   1.000
_cell.angle_alpha   90.00
_cell.angle_beta   90.00
_cell.angle_gamma   90.00
#
_symmetry.space_group_name_H-M   'P 1'
#
loop_
_entity.id
_entity.type
_entity.pdbx_description
1 polymer ?
#
loop_
_entity_poly.entity_id
_entity_poly.type
_entity_poly.pdbx_seq_one_letter_code
_entity_poly.pdbx_strand_id
1 'polypeptide(L)'
;MRRPPETDGALDAVREALTAQSLLSIDPVATLLRDQLDAQLVATSGIALRVGAVSLESGELRYVTEDGHLHDRHDRPLGLEPVSLADGVLASASIPIAFPPVRLGDEHYVDGGAREILPLEILVHHLEVDRVVAVSAGSVGVRPIASFAERSLLDILRRVSAEIGPDETLRKELSPPGGWAETVRLVVPAYDVHDSMTIDPALIAISMDHGWMRAADLLLDLGPEAAELTVSLTETRVQLRRLGGALATLFGGDATGHVQPDDGRDEAELLALL
;
A
#
# COMPACT_ATOMS: atom_id res chain seq x y z
N MET A 1 -56.93 -1.45 -3.49
CA MET A 1 -55.59 -1.09 -2.99
C MET A 1 -54.92 -2.35 -2.44
N ARG A 2 -53.99 -2.94 -3.20
CA ARG A 2 -53.04 -3.95 -2.69
C ARG A 2 -51.66 -3.34 -2.92
N ARG A 3 -50.89 -3.15 -1.84
CA ARG A 3 -49.52 -2.63 -1.89
C ARG A 3 -48.65 -3.56 -2.76
N PRO A 4 -47.71 -3.02 -3.56
CA PRO A 4 -46.70 -3.83 -4.21
C PRO A 4 -45.72 -4.40 -3.17
N PRO A 5 -45.07 -5.54 -3.48
CA PRO A 5 -44.14 -6.21 -2.57
C PRO A 5 -42.85 -5.37 -2.41
N GLU A 6 -42.35 -5.29 -1.18
CA GLU A 6 -41.02 -4.77 -0.84
C GLU A 6 -39.95 -5.72 -1.37
N THR A 7 -39.52 -5.53 -2.61
CA THR A 7 -38.32 -6.17 -3.16
C THR A 7 -37.64 -5.17 -4.09
N ASP A 8 -36.86 -4.25 -3.53
CA ASP A 8 -36.00 -3.35 -4.33
C ASP A 8 -34.65 -3.06 -3.64
N GLY A 9 -34.60 -3.04 -2.31
CA GLY A 9 -33.37 -2.70 -1.57
C GLY A 9 -32.17 -3.62 -1.83
N ALA A 10 -32.37 -4.91 -2.10
CA ALA A 10 -31.27 -5.84 -2.35
C ALA A 10 -30.68 -5.70 -3.76
N LEU A 11 -31.51 -5.43 -4.77
CA LEU A 11 -31.05 -5.21 -6.14
C LEU A 11 -30.45 -3.83 -6.31
N ASP A 12 -30.99 -2.83 -5.62
CA ASP A 12 -30.41 -1.49 -5.56
C ASP A 12 -29.12 -1.49 -4.74
N ALA A 13 -29.03 -2.16 -3.59
CA ALA A 13 -27.77 -2.30 -2.86
C ALA A 13 -26.71 -3.07 -3.66
N VAL A 14 -27.10 -4.10 -4.42
CA VAL A 14 -26.18 -4.79 -5.35
C VAL A 14 -25.76 -3.86 -6.49
N ARG A 15 -26.67 -3.05 -7.05
CA ARG A 15 -26.35 -2.07 -8.09
C ARG A 15 -25.48 -0.93 -7.55
N GLU A 16 -25.72 -0.49 -6.32
CA GLU A 16 -24.97 0.54 -5.62
C GLU A 16 -23.57 0.02 -5.27
N ALA A 17 -23.45 -1.23 -4.78
CA ALA A 17 -22.17 -1.90 -4.62
C ALA A 17 -21.42 -2.14 -5.95
N LEU A 18 -22.14 -2.37 -7.04
CA LEU A 18 -21.57 -2.50 -8.40
C LEU A 18 -21.20 -1.14 -9.02
N THR A 19 -21.72 -0.03 -8.51
CA THR A 19 -21.43 1.34 -8.97
C THR A 19 -20.51 2.11 -8.04
N ALA A 20 -20.30 1.62 -6.81
CA ALA A 20 -19.32 2.12 -5.87
C ALA A 20 -17.91 1.97 -6.47
N GLN A 21 -17.20 3.09 -6.57
CA GLN A 21 -15.84 3.11 -7.12
C GLN A 21 -14.78 2.67 -6.10
N SER A 22 -15.14 2.57 -4.81
CA SER A 22 -14.22 2.20 -3.73
C SER A 22 -14.96 1.68 -2.49
N LEU A 23 -14.25 0.92 -1.66
CA LEU A 23 -14.75 0.44 -0.35
C LEU A 23 -14.50 1.43 0.79
N LEU A 24 -13.48 2.27 0.67
CA LEU A 24 -13.03 3.23 1.68
C LEU A 24 -12.94 4.65 1.09
N SER A 25 -12.97 5.64 1.97
CA SER A 25 -12.68 7.04 1.62
C SER A 25 -11.20 7.35 1.84
N ILE A 26 -10.64 8.11 0.90
CA ILE A 26 -9.27 8.64 0.96
C ILE A 26 -9.23 10.10 1.50
N ASP A 27 -10.39 10.67 1.86
CA ASP A 27 -10.53 12.08 2.28
C ASP A 27 -9.69 12.46 3.51
N PRO A 28 -9.50 11.60 4.53
CA PRO A 28 -8.61 11.91 5.64
C PRO A 28 -7.16 12.10 5.20
N VAL A 29 -6.68 11.26 4.27
CA VAL A 29 -5.34 11.37 3.70
C VAL A 29 -5.23 12.64 2.84
N ALA A 30 -6.25 12.92 2.02
CA ALA A 30 -6.30 14.14 1.23
C ALA A 30 -6.28 15.40 2.12
N THR A 31 -6.96 15.36 3.27
CA THR A 31 -6.94 16.46 4.25
C THR A 31 -5.56 16.65 4.87
N LEU A 32 -4.91 15.56 5.30
CA LEU A 32 -3.54 15.62 5.80
C LEU A 32 -2.57 16.18 4.77
N LEU A 33 -2.67 15.75 3.50
CA LEU A 33 -1.84 16.28 2.42
C LEU A 33 -2.07 17.79 2.23
N ARG A 34 -3.33 18.23 2.17
CA ARG A 34 -3.65 19.68 2.04
C ARG A 34 -3.10 20.50 3.21
N ASP A 35 -3.13 19.95 4.42
CA ASP A 35 -2.77 20.70 5.63
C ASP A 35 -1.26 20.67 5.93
N GLN A 36 -0.53 19.65 5.46
CA GLN A 36 0.87 19.40 5.85
C GLN A 36 1.87 19.41 4.69
N LEU A 37 1.45 19.20 3.44
CA LEU A 37 2.35 19.17 2.29
C LEU A 37 2.63 20.60 1.79
N ASP A 38 3.89 21.02 1.90
CA ASP A 38 4.38 22.23 1.25
C ASP A 38 5.06 21.87 -0.08
N ALA A 39 4.33 22.03 -1.18
CA ALA A 39 4.85 21.72 -2.52
C ALA A 39 6.04 22.61 -2.93
N GLN A 40 6.15 23.83 -2.41
CA GLN A 40 7.29 24.71 -2.73
C GLN A 40 8.56 24.25 -2.01
N LEU A 41 8.45 23.79 -0.77
CA LEU A 41 9.60 23.18 -0.07
C LEU A 41 10.06 21.91 -0.78
N VAL A 42 9.16 21.09 -1.32
CA VAL A 42 9.53 19.90 -2.11
C VAL A 42 10.24 20.31 -3.40
N ALA A 43 9.65 21.22 -4.19
CA ALA A 43 10.22 21.67 -5.46
C ALA A 43 11.60 22.34 -5.30
N THR A 44 11.86 22.98 -4.16
CA THR A 44 13.14 23.67 -3.88
C THR A 44 14.12 22.85 -3.05
N SER A 45 13.78 21.60 -2.71
CA SER A 45 14.61 20.73 -1.86
C SER A 45 15.93 20.30 -2.52
N GLY A 46 16.01 20.35 -3.85
CA GLY A 46 17.12 19.79 -4.64
C GLY A 46 17.06 18.27 -4.78
N ILE A 47 15.98 17.63 -4.34
CA ILE A 47 15.72 16.19 -4.51
C ILE A 47 14.86 16.00 -5.76
N ALA A 48 15.38 15.25 -6.74
CA ALA A 48 14.58 14.79 -7.88
C ALA A 48 13.58 13.73 -7.39
N LEU A 49 12.30 14.10 -7.33
CA LEU A 49 11.23 13.26 -6.80
C LEU A 49 10.51 12.55 -7.94
N ARG A 50 10.13 11.28 -7.76
CA ARG A 50 9.27 10.54 -8.69
C ARG A 50 8.20 9.80 -7.92
N VAL A 51 6.96 10.26 -8.02
CA VAL A 51 5.78 9.64 -7.40
C VAL A 51 5.04 8.82 -8.44
N GLY A 52 5.10 7.49 -8.35
CA GLY A 52 4.54 6.59 -9.35
C GLY A 52 3.03 6.40 -9.21
N ALA A 53 2.31 6.54 -10.33
CA ALA A 53 0.89 6.27 -10.43
C ALA A 53 0.55 5.68 -11.81
N VAL A 54 -0.48 4.84 -11.89
CA VAL A 54 -0.88 4.15 -13.13
C VAL A 54 -2.16 4.75 -13.67
N SER A 55 -2.12 5.20 -14.93
CA SER A 55 -3.29 5.70 -15.66
C SER A 55 -4.22 4.53 -15.99
N LEU A 56 -5.51 4.66 -15.67
CA LEU A 56 -6.52 3.65 -16.00
C LEU A 56 -6.90 3.67 -17.48
N GLU A 57 -6.87 4.85 -18.11
CA GLU A 57 -7.20 5.01 -19.53
C GLU A 57 -6.10 4.47 -20.44
N SER A 58 -4.84 4.76 -20.15
CA SER A 58 -3.71 4.31 -20.98
C SER A 58 -3.08 3.01 -20.49
N GLY A 59 -3.26 2.67 -19.21
CA GLY A 59 -2.57 1.56 -18.56
C GLY A 59 -1.09 1.84 -18.26
N GLU A 60 -0.57 3.04 -18.57
CA GLU A 60 0.84 3.39 -18.46
C GLU A 60 1.21 3.83 -17.03
N LEU A 61 2.41 3.44 -16.58
CA LEU A 61 3.02 4.00 -15.38
C LEU A 61 3.56 5.39 -15.69
N ARG A 62 3.19 6.35 -14.85
CA ARG A 62 3.61 7.75 -14.91
C ARG A 62 4.20 8.16 -13.59
N TYR A 63 5.14 9.09 -13.62
CA TYR A 63 5.74 9.67 -12.43
C TYR A 63 5.40 11.16 -12.34
N VAL A 64 4.83 11.58 -11.21
CA VAL A 64 4.72 13.00 -10.86
C VAL A 64 6.05 13.44 -10.26
N THR A 65 6.62 14.53 -10.78
CA THR A 65 7.89 15.09 -10.33
C THR A 65 7.72 16.05 -9.15
N GLU A 66 8.84 16.49 -8.56
CA GLU A 66 8.89 17.48 -7.47
C GLU A 66 8.18 18.80 -7.80
N ASP A 67 8.09 19.15 -9.08
CA ASP A 67 7.46 20.36 -9.59
C ASP A 67 6.11 20.10 -10.30
N GLY A 68 5.59 18.87 -10.18
CA GLY A 68 4.25 18.50 -10.64
C GLY A 68 4.15 18.08 -12.11
N HIS A 69 5.25 18.05 -12.86
CA HIS A 69 5.22 17.52 -14.23
C HIS A 69 5.02 16.01 -14.23
N LEU A 70 4.40 15.51 -15.30
CA LEU A 70 4.23 14.07 -15.53
C LEU A 70 5.31 13.56 -16.48
N HIS A 71 6.03 12.55 -16.02
CA HIS A 71 7.03 11.82 -16.78
C HIS A 71 6.53 10.40 -17.11
N ASP A 72 6.97 9.86 -18.24
CA ASP A 72 6.77 8.44 -18.57
C ASP A 72 7.68 7.54 -17.72
N ARG A 73 7.54 6.22 -17.91
CA ARG A 73 8.33 5.24 -17.16
C ARG A 73 9.85 5.31 -17.42
N HIS A 74 10.28 6.01 -18.46
CA HIS A 74 11.68 6.20 -18.84
C HIS A 74 12.20 7.59 -18.45
N ASP A 75 11.51 8.25 -17.54
CA ASP A 75 11.79 9.61 -17.06
C ASP A 75 11.71 10.71 -18.15
N ARG A 76 10.88 10.51 -19.18
CA ARG A 76 10.70 11.51 -20.23
C ARG A 76 9.48 12.39 -19.95
N PRO A 77 9.61 13.72 -20.02
CA PRO A 77 8.46 14.62 -19.84
C PRO A 77 7.39 14.39 -20.91
N LEU A 78 6.13 14.41 -20.51
CA LEU A 78 5.00 14.23 -21.42
C LEU A 78 4.52 15.51 -22.11
N GLY A 79 5.03 16.66 -21.69
CA GLY A 79 4.58 17.96 -22.22
C GLY A 79 3.14 18.31 -21.86
N LEU A 80 2.60 17.70 -20.80
CA LEU A 80 1.31 18.05 -20.21
C LEU A 80 1.50 19.19 -19.20
N GLU A 81 0.42 19.90 -18.90
CA GLU A 81 0.41 20.88 -17.81
C GLU A 81 0.74 20.21 -16.46
N PRO A 82 1.52 20.87 -15.59
CA PRO A 82 1.81 20.37 -14.25
C PRO A 82 0.52 20.12 -13.45
N VAL A 83 0.55 19.06 -12.65
CA VAL A 83 -0.52 18.70 -11.71
C VAL A 83 -0.14 19.06 -10.29
N SER A 84 -1.12 19.05 -9.39
CA SER A 84 -0.88 19.19 -7.95
C SER A 84 -0.03 18.00 -7.46
N LEU A 85 1.07 18.29 -6.77
CA LEU A 85 1.87 17.25 -6.12
C LEU A 85 1.03 16.45 -5.10
N ALA A 86 0.12 17.11 -4.38
CA ALA A 86 -0.78 16.45 -3.45
C ALA A 86 -1.68 15.44 -4.17
N ASP A 87 -2.20 15.79 -5.34
CA ASP A 87 -3.04 14.88 -6.14
C ASP A 87 -2.20 13.72 -6.69
N GLY A 88 -0.95 13.98 -7.07
CA GLY A 88 0.01 12.94 -7.47
C GLY A 88 0.28 11.92 -6.36
N VAL A 89 0.52 12.39 -5.13
CA VAL A 89 0.68 11.53 -3.94
C VAL A 89 -0.61 10.78 -3.63
N LEU A 90 -1.76 11.44 -3.74
CA LEU A 90 -3.06 10.82 -3.52
C LEU A 90 -3.32 9.70 -4.54
N ALA A 91 -3.03 9.96 -5.82
CA ALA A 91 -3.15 8.98 -6.90
C ALA A 91 -2.26 7.77 -6.65
N SER A 92 -1.01 8.00 -6.23
CA SER A 92 -0.05 6.94 -5.88
C SER A 92 -0.52 6.10 -4.69
N ALA A 93 -1.31 6.66 -3.77
CA ALA A 93 -1.88 5.96 -2.62
C ALA A 93 -3.29 5.38 -2.88
N SER A 94 -3.88 5.59 -4.06
CA SER A 94 -5.22 5.12 -4.42
C SER A 94 -5.19 3.64 -4.84
N ILE A 95 -5.05 2.75 -3.85
CA ILE A 95 -5.05 1.29 -4.03
C ILE A 95 -6.37 0.85 -4.70
N PRO A 96 -6.32 0.13 -5.84
CA PRO A 96 -7.52 -0.37 -6.52
C PRO A 96 -8.45 -1.15 -5.58
N ILE A 97 -9.76 -1.01 -5.78
CA ILE A 97 -10.84 -1.57 -4.93
C ILE A 97 -10.98 -0.83 -3.58
N ALA A 98 -9.87 -0.45 -2.94
CA ALA A 98 -9.90 0.21 -1.63
C ALA A 98 -10.28 1.69 -1.74
N PHE A 99 -9.68 2.44 -2.66
CA PHE A 99 -9.84 3.89 -2.78
C PHE A 99 -10.23 4.30 -4.21
N PRO A 100 -10.91 5.45 -4.38
CA PRO A 100 -11.31 5.90 -5.70
C PRO A 100 -10.08 6.37 -6.50
N PRO A 101 -10.09 6.23 -7.84
CA PRO A 101 -9.06 6.81 -8.69
C PRO A 101 -9.01 8.33 -8.56
N VAL A 102 -7.81 8.91 -8.68
CA VAL A 102 -7.58 10.35 -8.62
C VAL A 102 -7.33 10.88 -10.03
N ARG A 103 -7.99 11.98 -10.39
CA ARG A 103 -7.81 12.60 -11.70
C ARG A 103 -6.52 13.44 -11.73
N LEU A 104 -5.63 13.16 -12.69
CA LEU A 104 -4.45 13.97 -12.99
C LEU A 104 -4.54 14.44 -14.46
N GLY A 105 -4.76 15.74 -14.68
CA GLY A 105 -5.06 16.26 -16.00
C GLY A 105 -6.38 15.72 -16.54
N ASP A 106 -6.34 14.98 -17.65
CA ASP A 106 -7.52 14.42 -18.33
C ASP A 106 -7.75 12.92 -18.08
N GLU A 107 -6.86 12.27 -17.31
CA GLU A 107 -6.90 10.83 -17.03
C GLU A 107 -7.08 10.54 -15.53
N HIS A 108 -7.49 9.32 -15.19
CA HIS A 108 -7.67 8.83 -13.84
C HIS A 108 -6.56 7.85 -13.47
N TYR A 109 -6.01 8.04 -12.28
CA TYR A 109 -4.83 7.34 -11.81
C TYR A 109 -5.12 6.57 -10.54
N VAL A 110 -4.44 5.43 -10.42
CA VAL A 110 -4.42 4.57 -9.23
C VAL A 110 -2.97 4.32 -8.80
N ASP A 111 -2.83 3.60 -7.70
CA ASP A 111 -1.57 3.23 -7.08
C ASP A 111 -0.53 2.70 -8.09
N GLY A 112 0.72 3.18 -7.95
CA GLY A 112 1.85 2.82 -8.79
C GLY A 112 2.17 1.32 -8.80
N GLY A 113 1.92 0.65 -7.67
CA GLY A 113 2.11 -0.78 -7.42
C GLY A 113 1.28 -1.69 -8.30
N ALA A 114 0.30 -1.16 -9.03
CA ALA A 114 -0.36 -1.89 -10.12
C ALA A 114 0.61 -2.23 -11.28
N ARG A 115 1.73 -1.51 -11.40
CA ARG A 115 2.79 -1.75 -12.38
C ARG A 115 4.15 -1.99 -11.74
N GLU A 116 4.54 -1.14 -10.79
CA GLU A 116 5.81 -1.21 -10.09
C GLU A 116 5.62 -0.89 -8.60
N ILE A 117 5.95 -1.82 -7.71
CA ILE A 117 5.80 -1.64 -6.25
C ILE A 117 7.03 -0.95 -5.68
N LEU A 118 8.20 -1.43 -6.08
CA LEU A 118 9.49 -0.87 -5.75
C LEU A 118 10.12 -0.34 -7.04
N PRO A 119 9.95 0.96 -7.36
CA PRO A 119 10.31 1.55 -8.65
C PRO A 119 11.85 1.70 -8.81
N LEU A 120 12.53 0.56 -8.88
CA LEU A 120 13.98 0.46 -9.03
C LEU A 120 14.44 0.75 -10.46
N GLU A 121 13.63 0.41 -11.46
CA GLU A 121 14.00 0.57 -12.87
C GLU A 121 14.30 2.04 -13.21
N ILE A 122 13.45 2.98 -12.75
CA ILE A 122 13.68 4.41 -12.99
C ILE A 122 14.98 4.91 -12.35
N LEU A 123 15.29 4.46 -11.12
CA LEU A 123 16.51 4.84 -10.42
C LEU A 123 17.76 4.26 -11.10
N VAL A 124 17.73 2.99 -11.49
CA VAL A 124 18.91 2.27 -11.99
C VAL A 124 19.18 2.54 -13.48
N HIS A 125 18.14 2.77 -14.29
CA HIS A 125 18.27 2.83 -15.74
C HIS A 125 18.02 4.21 -16.34
N HIS A 126 17.36 5.11 -15.59
CA HIS A 126 16.86 6.37 -16.16
C HIS A 126 17.34 7.60 -15.38
N LEU A 127 17.77 7.44 -14.14
CA LEU A 127 18.37 8.50 -13.34
C LEU A 127 19.88 8.31 -13.18
N GLU A 128 20.62 9.42 -13.21
CA GLU A 128 22.08 9.43 -13.04
C GLU A 128 22.43 9.38 -11.54
N VAL A 129 22.36 8.18 -10.94
CA VAL A 129 22.67 7.96 -9.52
C VAL A 129 23.89 7.05 -9.34
N ASP A 130 24.76 7.39 -8.39
CA ASP A 130 25.94 6.56 -8.07
C ASP A 130 25.60 5.35 -7.20
N ARG A 131 24.55 5.47 -6.39
CA ARG A 131 24.14 4.47 -5.39
C ARG A 131 22.63 4.47 -5.24
N VAL A 132 22.06 3.29 -5.05
CA VAL A 132 20.64 3.09 -4.81
C VAL A 132 20.44 2.44 -3.46
N VAL A 133 19.59 3.02 -2.63
CA VAL A 133 19.05 2.38 -1.43
C VAL A 133 17.57 2.22 -1.64
N ALA A 134 17.11 0.98 -1.83
CA ALA A 134 15.71 0.68 -2.05
C ALA A 134 15.13 0.01 -0.81
N VAL A 135 14.03 0.57 -0.32
CA VAL A 135 13.38 0.13 0.91
C VAL A 135 12.05 -0.49 0.55
N SER A 136 11.89 -1.79 0.82
CA SER A 136 10.59 -2.44 0.77
C SER A 136 9.91 -2.32 2.13
N ALA A 137 8.62 -1.96 2.13
CA ALA A 137 7.80 -1.96 3.33
C ALA A 137 7.24 -3.35 3.68
N GLY A 138 7.38 -4.32 2.77
CA GLY A 138 6.93 -5.71 2.94
C GLY A 138 8.02 -6.72 2.63
N SER A 139 7.89 -7.90 3.22
CA SER A 139 8.68 -9.08 2.88
C SER A 139 8.03 -9.84 1.72
N VAL A 140 8.83 -10.68 1.04
CA VAL A 140 8.29 -11.56 0.00
C VAL A 140 7.71 -12.80 0.64
N GLY A 141 6.53 -13.20 0.20
CA GLY A 141 5.84 -14.43 0.54
C GLY A 141 4.40 -14.18 0.94
N VAL A 142 3.50 -14.93 0.32
CA VAL A 142 2.09 -14.92 0.71
C VAL A 142 1.83 -15.97 1.79
N ARG A 143 1.26 -15.55 2.93
CA ARG A 143 0.86 -16.48 3.99
C ARG A 143 -0.25 -17.43 3.49
N PRO A 144 -0.15 -18.75 3.75
CA PRO A 144 -1.25 -19.67 3.51
C PRO A 144 -2.46 -19.28 4.35
N ILE A 145 -3.65 -19.28 3.75
CA ILE A 145 -4.92 -19.03 4.45
C ILE A 145 -5.89 -20.19 4.21
N ALA A 146 -6.97 -20.22 5.01
CA ALA A 146 -8.00 -21.24 4.95
C ALA A 146 -8.66 -21.34 3.56
N SER A 147 -9.39 -22.43 3.32
CA SER A 147 -10.00 -22.76 2.03
C SER A 147 -10.86 -21.63 1.44
N PHE A 148 -10.79 -21.49 0.11
CA PHE A 148 -11.65 -20.59 -0.68
C PHE A 148 -12.93 -21.26 -1.19
N ALA A 149 -13.22 -22.49 -0.78
CA ALA A 149 -14.36 -23.27 -1.30
C ALA A 149 -15.72 -22.54 -1.17
N GLU A 150 -15.88 -21.71 -0.14
CA GLU A 150 -17.12 -20.98 0.17
C GLU A 150 -16.91 -19.45 0.15
N ARG A 151 -15.78 -18.96 -0.37
CA ARG A 151 -15.45 -17.53 -0.38
C ARG A 151 -16.16 -16.82 -1.54
N SER A 152 -16.45 -15.53 -1.34
CA SER A 152 -17.10 -14.72 -2.37
C SER A 152 -16.15 -14.39 -3.52
N LEU A 153 -16.70 -13.96 -4.65
CA LEU A 153 -15.88 -13.47 -5.77
C LEU A 153 -15.01 -12.27 -5.35
N LEU A 154 -15.53 -11.41 -4.46
CA LEU A 154 -14.80 -10.26 -3.95
C LEU A 154 -13.60 -10.68 -3.08
N ASP A 155 -13.75 -11.73 -2.26
CA ASP A 155 -12.64 -12.30 -1.49
C ASP A 155 -11.54 -12.86 -2.39
N ILE A 156 -11.94 -13.57 -3.45
CA ILE A 156 -11.01 -14.12 -4.45
C ILE A 156 -10.28 -12.99 -5.16
N LEU A 157 -11.00 -11.97 -5.63
CA LEU A 157 -10.43 -10.82 -6.31
C LEU A 157 -9.42 -10.11 -5.40
N ARG A 158 -9.80 -9.82 -4.15
CA ARG A 158 -8.93 -9.18 -3.16
C ARG A 158 -7.67 -10.00 -2.89
N ARG A 159 -7.79 -11.32 -2.70
CA ARG A 159 -6.63 -12.20 -2.47
C ARG A 159 -5.66 -12.16 -3.64
N VAL A 160 -6.16 -12.11 -4.87
CA VAL A 160 -5.31 -12.03 -6.06
C VAL A 160 -4.71 -10.64 -6.22
N SER A 161 -5.50 -9.57 -6.08
CA SER A 161 -5.10 -8.20 -6.40
C SER A 161 -4.31 -7.50 -5.30
N ALA A 162 -4.54 -7.82 -4.04
CA ALA A 162 -3.90 -7.16 -2.90
C ALA A 162 -2.77 -7.98 -2.25
N GLU A 163 -2.69 -9.28 -2.54
CA GLU A 163 -1.69 -10.16 -1.94
C GLU A 163 -0.85 -10.89 -2.99
N ILE A 164 -1.45 -11.79 -3.79
CA ILE A 164 -0.67 -12.68 -4.69
C ILE A 164 0.00 -11.91 -5.83
N GLY A 165 -0.74 -11.06 -6.53
CA GLY A 165 -0.23 -10.27 -7.65
C GLY A 165 0.89 -9.32 -7.20
N PRO A 166 0.65 -8.47 -6.19
CA PRO A 166 1.68 -7.59 -5.67
C PRO A 166 2.92 -8.32 -5.16
N ASP A 167 2.76 -9.43 -4.43
CA ASP A 167 3.89 -10.25 -3.97
C ASP A 167 4.77 -10.74 -5.14
N GLU A 168 4.16 -11.23 -6.21
CA GLU A 168 4.88 -11.71 -7.39
C GLU A 168 5.59 -10.56 -8.14
N THR A 169 5.00 -9.37 -8.18
CA THR A 169 5.64 -8.15 -8.72
C THR A 169 6.85 -7.78 -7.87
N LEU A 170 6.68 -7.62 -6.56
CA LEU A 170 7.76 -7.28 -5.64
C LEU A 170 8.90 -8.32 -5.65
N ARG A 171 8.57 -9.61 -5.72
CA ARG A 171 9.56 -10.69 -5.85
C ARG A 171 10.45 -10.51 -7.08
N LYS A 172 9.86 -10.14 -8.23
CA LYS A 172 10.59 -9.89 -9.48
C LYS A 172 11.46 -8.65 -9.39
N GLU A 173 10.96 -7.58 -8.75
CA GLU A 173 11.70 -6.34 -8.56
C GLU A 173 12.88 -6.52 -7.59
N LEU A 174 12.73 -7.32 -6.52
CA LEU A 174 13.81 -7.59 -5.58
C LEU A 174 14.87 -8.52 -6.16
N SER A 175 14.49 -9.41 -7.08
CA SER A 175 15.40 -10.41 -7.67
C SER A 175 15.17 -10.56 -9.17
N PRO A 176 15.47 -9.52 -9.98
CA PRO A 176 15.30 -9.59 -11.42
C PRO A 176 16.25 -10.59 -12.06
N PRO A 177 15.99 -11.06 -13.30
CA PRO A 177 16.95 -11.88 -14.04
C PRO A 177 18.30 -11.17 -14.17
N GLY A 178 19.36 -11.82 -13.68
CA GLY A 178 20.72 -11.24 -13.64
C GLY A 178 21.05 -10.49 -12.34
N GLY A 179 20.06 -10.26 -11.47
CA GLY A 179 20.23 -9.55 -10.20
C GLY A 179 20.50 -8.06 -10.36
N TRP A 180 20.60 -7.37 -9.22
CA TRP A 180 21.00 -5.97 -9.20
C TRP A 180 22.52 -5.81 -9.09
N ALA A 181 23.02 -4.67 -9.55
CA ALA A 181 24.40 -4.27 -9.34
C ALA A 181 24.72 -4.09 -7.84
N GLU A 182 25.99 -4.21 -7.46
CA GLU A 182 26.44 -4.04 -6.06
C GLU A 182 26.17 -2.64 -5.49
N THR A 183 25.95 -1.65 -6.35
CA THR A 183 25.58 -0.29 -5.99
C THR A 183 24.13 -0.16 -5.50
N VAL A 184 23.32 -1.19 -5.70
CA VAL A 184 21.94 -1.29 -5.22
C VAL A 184 21.91 -2.03 -3.88
N ARG A 185 21.48 -1.34 -2.83
CA ARG A 185 21.30 -1.91 -1.49
C ARG A 185 19.81 -2.05 -1.21
N LEU A 186 19.33 -3.28 -1.08
CA LEU A 186 17.93 -3.60 -0.78
C LEU A 186 17.72 -3.72 0.72
N VAL A 187 17.01 -2.78 1.32
CA VAL A 187 16.50 -2.87 2.70
C VAL A 187 15.14 -3.55 2.64
N VAL A 188 15.11 -4.83 3.01
CA VAL A 188 13.88 -5.63 3.06
C VAL A 188 13.67 -6.11 4.50
N PRO A 189 12.44 -6.01 5.05
CA PRO A 189 12.14 -6.55 6.36
C PRO A 189 12.35 -8.08 6.35
N ALA A 190 12.81 -8.63 7.48
CA ALA A 190 12.97 -10.08 7.61
C ALA A 190 11.62 -10.83 7.53
N TYR A 191 10.55 -10.18 8.00
CA TYR A 191 9.17 -10.62 7.94
C TYR A 191 8.24 -9.41 8.16
N ASP A 192 6.96 -9.57 7.80
CA ASP A 192 5.95 -8.53 8.06
C ASP A 192 5.51 -8.53 9.53
N VAL A 193 5.75 -7.40 10.21
CA VAL A 193 5.35 -7.16 11.61
C VAL A 193 3.83 -7.25 11.76
N HIS A 194 3.10 -6.74 10.77
CA HIS A 194 1.64 -6.80 10.66
C HIS A 194 1.27 -6.88 9.18
N ASP A 195 0.06 -7.38 8.88
CA ASP A 195 -0.47 -7.32 7.52
C ASP A 195 -0.95 -5.91 7.15
N SER A 196 -1.27 -5.69 5.88
CA SER A 196 -1.74 -4.41 5.36
C SER A 196 -3.11 -3.99 5.90
N MET A 197 -3.88 -4.89 6.49
CA MET A 197 -5.26 -4.68 6.94
C MET A 197 -5.38 -4.48 8.46
N THR A 198 -4.28 -4.62 9.19
CA THR A 198 -4.19 -4.43 10.63
C THR A 198 -3.71 -3.01 10.93
N ILE A 199 -4.60 -2.20 11.51
CA ILE A 199 -4.26 -0.85 11.98
C ILE A 199 -4.13 -0.89 13.50
N ASP A 200 -2.89 -1.02 13.98
CA ASP A 200 -2.57 -0.96 15.40
C ASP A 200 -1.37 -0.03 15.65
N PRO A 201 -1.52 1.04 16.46
CA PRO A 201 -0.45 2.02 16.68
C PRO A 201 0.85 1.40 17.22
N ALA A 202 0.77 0.36 18.04
CA ALA A 202 1.96 -0.28 18.58
C ALA A 202 2.66 -1.13 17.51
N LEU A 203 1.91 -1.88 16.69
CA LEU A 203 2.49 -2.63 15.57
C LEU A 203 3.09 -1.70 14.51
N ILE A 204 2.47 -0.54 14.24
CA ILE A 204 3.04 0.49 13.36
C ILE A 204 4.38 0.99 13.92
N ALA A 205 4.44 1.31 15.23
CA ALA A 205 5.69 1.72 15.88
C ALA A 205 6.76 0.63 15.84
N ILE A 206 6.39 -0.63 16.09
CA ILE A 206 7.30 -1.78 15.99
C ILE A 206 7.80 -1.96 14.55
N SER A 207 6.93 -1.78 13.55
CA SER A 207 7.28 -1.87 12.13
C SER A 207 8.28 -0.78 11.72
N MET A 208 8.08 0.46 12.15
CA MET A 208 9.03 1.55 11.93
C MET A 208 10.40 1.25 12.54
N ASP A 209 10.43 0.80 13.79
CA ASP A 209 11.69 0.47 14.48
C ASP A 209 12.40 -0.73 13.84
N HIS A 210 11.64 -1.75 13.42
CA HIS A 210 12.18 -2.88 12.67
C HIS A 210 12.80 -2.42 11.35
N GLY A 211 12.12 -1.57 10.58
CA GLY A 211 12.64 -1.00 9.34
C GLY A 211 13.94 -0.21 9.57
N TRP A 212 14.00 0.60 10.63
CA TRP A 212 15.21 1.33 11.02
C TRP A 212 16.37 0.37 11.34
N MET A 213 16.13 -0.65 12.16
CA MET A 213 17.16 -1.61 12.54
C MET A 213 17.65 -2.43 11.34
N ARG A 214 16.73 -2.86 10.47
CA ARG A 214 17.08 -3.56 9.21
C ARG A 214 17.93 -2.69 8.29
N ALA A 215 17.63 -1.40 8.19
CA ALA A 215 18.45 -0.47 7.43
C ALA A 215 19.84 -0.31 8.06
N ALA A 216 19.93 -0.21 9.39
CA ALA A 216 21.20 -0.11 10.11
C ALA A 216 22.06 -1.38 9.93
N ASP A 217 21.48 -2.57 10.14
CA ASP A 217 22.16 -3.86 9.96
C ASP A 217 22.82 -3.94 8.57
N LEU A 218 22.09 -3.55 7.53
CA LEU A 218 22.54 -3.59 6.15
C LEU A 218 23.56 -2.48 5.86
N LEU A 219 23.19 -1.22 6.06
CA LEU A 219 23.96 -0.08 5.56
C LEU A 219 25.25 0.14 6.35
N LEU A 220 25.28 -0.26 7.63
CA LEU A 220 26.47 -0.18 8.49
C LEU A 220 27.26 -1.49 8.54
N ASP A 221 26.79 -2.54 7.86
CA ASP A 221 27.43 -3.86 7.81
C ASP A 221 27.70 -4.45 9.20
N LEU A 222 26.66 -4.46 10.05
CA LEU A 222 26.79 -4.87 11.46
C LEU A 222 26.96 -6.38 11.66
N GLY A 223 26.84 -7.17 10.59
CA GLY A 223 26.99 -8.61 10.60
C GLY A 223 25.74 -9.38 11.05
N PRO A 224 25.82 -10.73 11.05
CA PRO A 224 24.65 -11.60 11.27
C PRO A 224 24.11 -11.55 12.70
N GLU A 225 24.96 -11.36 13.70
CA GLU A 225 24.55 -11.28 15.11
C GLU A 225 23.60 -10.09 15.35
N ALA A 226 23.89 -8.94 14.73
CA ALA A 226 23.01 -7.78 14.79
C ALA A 226 21.64 -8.06 14.14
N ALA A 227 21.64 -8.72 12.98
CA ALA A 227 20.40 -9.10 12.30
C ALA A 227 19.53 -10.07 13.13
N GLU A 228 20.15 -11.04 13.80
CA GLU A 228 19.45 -11.96 14.71
C GLU A 228 18.84 -11.22 15.91
N LEU A 229 19.58 -10.28 16.51
CA LEU A 229 19.07 -9.45 17.61
C LEU A 229 17.93 -8.54 17.16
N THR A 230 18.02 -7.94 15.97
CA THR A 230 16.95 -7.13 15.34
C THR A 230 15.65 -7.93 15.22
N VAL A 231 15.74 -9.17 14.71
CA VAL A 231 14.59 -10.08 14.61
C VAL A 231 14.04 -10.41 15.99
N SER A 232 14.88 -10.86 16.92
CA SER A 232 14.46 -11.26 18.27
C SER A 232 13.78 -10.13 19.05
N LEU A 233 14.33 -8.91 18.97
CA LEU A 233 13.75 -7.73 19.61
C LEU A 233 12.37 -7.39 19.02
N THR A 234 12.25 -7.44 17.69
CA THR A 234 11.00 -7.16 16.99
C THR A 234 9.94 -8.20 17.36
N GLU A 235 10.27 -9.48 17.34
CA GLU A 235 9.37 -10.58 17.73
C GLU A 235 8.90 -10.43 19.18
N THR A 236 9.83 -10.12 20.08
CA THR A 236 9.52 -9.89 21.51
C THR A 236 8.50 -8.76 21.66
N ARG A 237 8.67 -7.65 20.94
CA ARG A 237 7.74 -6.52 21.00
C ARG A 237 6.37 -6.85 20.42
N VAL A 238 6.32 -7.62 19.33
CA VAL A 238 5.04 -8.11 18.77
C VAL A 238 4.34 -9.04 19.77
N GLN A 239 5.07 -9.96 20.40
CA GLN A 239 4.52 -10.85 21.42
C GLN A 239 3.98 -10.07 22.63
N LEU A 240 4.72 -9.08 23.12
CA LEU A 240 4.26 -8.17 24.17
C LEU A 240 2.96 -7.44 23.77
N ARG A 241 2.87 -6.93 22.54
CA ARG A 241 1.64 -6.30 22.05
C ARG A 241 0.47 -7.28 22.04
N ARG A 242 0.69 -8.54 21.64
CA ARG A 242 -0.37 -9.57 21.60
C ARG A 242 -0.90 -9.95 22.98
N LEU A 243 -0.12 -9.80 24.05
CA LEU A 243 -0.62 -9.98 25.42
C LEU A 243 -1.71 -8.95 25.80
N GLY A 244 -1.76 -7.81 25.09
CA GLY A 244 -2.78 -6.77 25.26
C GLY A 244 -4.15 -7.10 24.66
N GLY A 245 -4.32 -8.29 24.06
CA GLY A 245 -5.60 -8.73 23.48
C GLY A 245 -5.63 -8.68 21.95
N ALA A 246 -6.82 -8.92 21.40
CA ALA A 246 -7.05 -9.03 19.96
C ALA A 246 -6.70 -7.75 19.20
N LEU A 247 -6.36 -7.93 17.91
CA LEU A 247 -6.07 -6.85 16.97
C LEU A 247 -7.30 -6.60 16.11
N ALA A 248 -7.68 -5.34 15.95
CA ALA A 248 -8.71 -4.96 15.01
C ALA A 248 -8.15 -5.01 13.57
N THR A 249 -8.92 -5.59 12.66
CA THR A 249 -8.64 -5.56 11.23
C THR A 249 -9.74 -4.77 10.52
N LEU A 250 -9.40 -4.08 9.43
CA LEU A 250 -10.29 -3.17 8.69
C LEU A 250 -11.61 -3.83 8.20
N PHE A 251 -11.66 -5.16 8.10
CA PHE A 251 -12.81 -5.89 7.56
C PHE A 251 -13.38 -6.97 8.50
N GLY A 252 -13.00 -6.95 9.78
CA GLY A 252 -13.44 -7.95 10.76
C GLY A 252 -12.70 -9.28 10.63
N GLY A 253 -12.14 -9.75 11.74
CA GLY A 253 -11.28 -10.93 11.82
C GLY A 253 -10.00 -10.63 12.62
N ASP A 254 -9.35 -11.65 13.14
CA ASP A 254 -8.03 -11.47 13.75
C ASP A 254 -6.93 -11.44 12.68
N ALA A 255 -5.77 -10.87 13.01
CA ALA A 255 -4.57 -10.84 12.15
C ALA A 255 -3.98 -12.24 11.85
N THR A 256 -4.70 -13.32 12.23
CA THR A 256 -4.38 -14.71 11.90
C THR A 256 -5.36 -15.32 10.89
N GLY A 257 -6.32 -14.54 10.38
CA GLY A 257 -7.29 -14.98 9.37
C GLY A 257 -8.44 -15.81 9.95
N HIS A 258 -8.62 -15.83 11.27
CA HIS A 258 -9.83 -16.39 11.87
C HIS A 258 -10.93 -15.34 11.91
N VAL A 259 -12.08 -15.70 11.31
CA VAL A 259 -13.35 -15.06 11.61
C VAL A 259 -13.67 -15.41 13.05
N GLN A 260 -13.72 -14.41 13.93
CA GLN A 260 -14.24 -14.60 15.28
C GLN A 260 -15.71 -15.03 15.14
N PRO A 261 -16.16 -16.10 15.81
CA PRO A 261 -17.57 -16.46 15.77
C PRO A 261 -18.40 -15.26 16.24
N ASP A 262 -19.44 -14.96 15.47
CA ASP A 262 -20.40 -13.89 15.69
C ASP A 262 -20.84 -13.87 17.16
N ASP A 263 -20.33 -12.90 17.92
CA ASP A 263 -20.63 -12.73 19.34
C ASP A 263 -21.88 -11.86 19.52
N GLY A 264 -22.80 -11.86 18.55
CA GLY A 264 -24.19 -11.41 18.68
C GLY A 264 -24.37 -9.99 19.23
N ARG A 265 -23.38 -9.12 19.13
CA ARG A 265 -23.50 -7.73 19.59
C ARG A 265 -24.23 -6.94 18.52
N ASP A 266 -25.38 -6.45 18.94
CA ASP A 266 -26.35 -5.73 18.15
C ASP A 266 -25.70 -4.52 17.45
N GLU A 267 -26.05 -4.31 16.17
CA GLU A 267 -25.56 -3.22 15.29
C GLU A 267 -25.74 -1.82 15.93
N ALA A 268 -26.64 -1.71 16.91
CA ALA A 268 -26.91 -0.51 17.69
C ALA A 268 -25.76 -0.10 18.66
N GLU A 269 -24.91 -1.02 19.12
CA GLU A 269 -23.79 -0.67 20.02
C GLU A 269 -22.59 -0.09 19.26
N LEU A 270 -22.38 -0.46 17.99
CA LEU A 270 -21.27 0.05 17.17
C LEU A 270 -21.47 1.52 16.75
N LEU A 271 -22.73 1.94 16.55
CA LEU A 271 -23.07 3.33 16.24
C LEU A 271 -22.98 4.29 17.43
N ALA A 272 -22.81 3.77 18.65
CA ALA A 272 -22.62 4.60 19.85
C ALA A 272 -21.14 4.96 20.13
N LEU A 273 -20.21 4.45 19.32
CA LEU A 273 -18.76 4.69 19.42
C LEU A 273 -18.20 5.57 18.28
N LEU A 274 -19.08 6.11 17.43
CA LEU A 274 -18.80 7.17 16.45
C LEU A 274 -19.49 8.47 16.86
#